data_AF-A0A0L0FF55-F1
#
_entry.id   AF-A0A0L0FF55-F1
#
_cell.length_a   1.000
_cell.length_b   1.000
_cell.length_c   1.000
_cell.angle_alpha   90.00
_cell.angle_beta   90.00
_cell.angle_gamma   90.00
#
_symmetry.space_group_name_H-M   'P 1'
#
loop_
_entity.id
_entity.type
_entity.pdbx_description
1 polymer ?
#
loop_
_entity_poly.entity_id
_entity_poly.type
_entity_poly.pdbx_seq_one_letter_code
_entity_poly.pdbx_strand_id
1 'polypeptide(L)'
;MELYIDLDIKTECELIASDVIDMSGGMVQSEFTKVPIIYDLDEHQEGWWRENQEAASVDRSHSLEGQPPHLSRFHSTTLFINSQEMPENDTDDAVKRDGCRIHGAVDVAMVKGNFHFTGGELKANTGNKHIHTNIPLAKMNFTHRIRHLSFAHPGEHYPDLVSGLDGSDAVIESMLGSTQYHLNVVPTEYEYASASILWDNVGSQVKNWYTYSYMKDPKEGFPGIFFTFDITALKMHVKEHNRSILTAIIRLVGLLGGVFATSDMIHRFVIRSVATVRRQSTDFHSLLRDSSSGSLSSASVLAFDMPSAPKPA
;
A
#
# COMPACT_ATOMS: atom_id res chain seq x y z
N MET A 1 14.81 1.54 -17.88
CA MET A 1 14.00 1.18 -16.70
C MET A 1 14.77 0.07 -16.02
N GLU A 2 14.92 0.12 -14.71
CA GLU A 2 15.70 -0.90 -14.03
C GLU A 2 14.75 -1.92 -13.38
N LEU A 3 14.89 -3.18 -13.77
CA LEU A 3 14.18 -4.30 -13.16
C LEU A 3 15.05 -4.84 -12.03
N TYR A 4 14.57 -4.74 -10.79
CA TYR A 4 15.18 -5.38 -9.64
C TYR A 4 14.35 -6.59 -9.20
N ILE A 5 15.05 -7.67 -8.87
CA ILE A 5 14.43 -8.88 -8.34
C ILE A 5 15.27 -9.47 -7.20
N ASP A 6 14.60 -10.03 -6.21
CA ASP A 6 15.15 -10.87 -5.14
C ASP A 6 14.15 -12.00 -4.88
N LEU A 7 14.55 -13.23 -5.18
CA LEU A 7 13.68 -14.41 -5.10
C LEU A 7 14.47 -15.65 -4.68
N ASP A 8 13.81 -16.57 -3.98
CA ASP A 8 14.35 -17.86 -3.58
C ASP A 8 13.67 -18.97 -4.40
N ILE A 9 14.44 -19.90 -5.01
CA ILE A 9 13.93 -21.08 -5.74
C ILE A 9 14.39 -22.35 -5.04
N LYS A 10 13.51 -23.36 -4.91
CA LYS A 10 13.83 -24.70 -4.38
C LYS A 10 14.58 -25.58 -5.39
N THR A 11 15.65 -25.05 -5.97
CA THR A 11 16.54 -25.78 -6.89
C THR A 11 17.96 -25.24 -6.75
N GLU A 12 18.96 -26.10 -6.93
CA GLU A 12 20.38 -25.72 -6.89
C GLU A 12 20.73 -24.68 -7.98
N CYS A 13 21.57 -23.69 -7.63
CA CYS A 13 21.89 -22.56 -8.51
C CYS A 13 22.51 -22.96 -9.86
N GLU A 14 23.30 -24.04 -9.90
CA GLU A 14 23.95 -24.54 -11.12
C GLU A 14 22.96 -25.04 -12.16
N LEU A 15 21.78 -25.46 -11.72
CA LEU A 15 20.74 -26.02 -12.58
C LEU A 15 19.78 -24.96 -13.13
N ILE A 16 19.86 -23.72 -12.63
CA ILE A 16 18.96 -22.63 -12.99
C ILE A 16 19.63 -21.73 -14.00
N ALA A 17 18.95 -21.50 -15.11
CA ALA A 17 19.25 -20.48 -16.09
C ALA A 17 18.29 -19.30 -15.93
N SER A 18 18.76 -18.10 -16.29
CA SER A 18 17.96 -16.87 -16.31
C SER A 18 18.13 -16.19 -17.67
N ASP A 19 17.04 -15.76 -18.27
CA ASP A 19 17.05 -15.03 -19.54
C ASP A 19 16.10 -13.82 -19.46
N VAL A 20 16.48 -12.71 -20.09
CA VAL A 20 15.72 -11.47 -20.19
C VAL A 20 15.63 -11.07 -21.65
N ILE A 21 14.42 -11.11 -22.19
CA ILE A 21 14.12 -10.85 -23.60
C ILE A 21 13.14 -9.69 -23.68
N ASP A 22 13.55 -8.61 -24.34
CA ASP A 22 12.64 -7.53 -24.71
C ASP A 22 11.99 -7.78 -26.08
N MET A 23 10.89 -7.09 -26.38
CA MET A 23 10.24 -7.17 -27.70
C MET A 23 11.08 -6.57 -28.84
N SER A 24 12.21 -5.93 -28.55
CA SER A 24 13.15 -5.48 -29.60
C SER A 24 14.01 -6.64 -30.14
N GLY A 25 13.95 -7.81 -29.49
CA GLY A 25 14.71 -8.99 -29.86
C GLY A 25 16.19 -8.88 -29.49
N GLY A 26 16.56 -7.84 -28.74
CA GLY A 26 17.85 -7.72 -28.07
C GLY A 26 17.83 -8.58 -26.82
N MET A 27 18.75 -9.55 -26.76
CA MET A 27 19.01 -10.23 -25.49
C MET A 27 19.83 -9.29 -24.62
N VAL A 28 19.29 -8.95 -23.46
CA VAL A 28 20.06 -8.26 -22.42
C VAL A 28 20.78 -9.35 -21.65
N GLN A 29 22.11 -9.33 -21.62
CA GLN A 29 22.88 -10.28 -20.83
C GLN A 29 22.64 -9.98 -19.34
N SER A 30 21.62 -10.62 -18.77
CA SER A 30 21.27 -10.47 -17.37
C SER A 30 22.08 -11.45 -16.53
N GLU A 31 23.18 -10.99 -15.96
CA GLU A 31 23.92 -11.75 -14.96
C GLU A 31 23.34 -11.44 -13.58
N PHE A 32 22.22 -12.09 -13.25
CA PHE A 32 21.72 -12.07 -11.87
C PHE A 32 22.69 -12.82 -10.96
N THR A 33 22.89 -12.30 -9.75
CA THR A 33 23.70 -12.96 -8.73
C THR A 33 22.93 -14.15 -8.18
N LYS A 34 23.58 -15.32 -8.15
CA LYS A 34 23.02 -16.58 -7.65
C LYS A 34 23.77 -17.00 -6.40
N VAL A 35 23.05 -17.12 -5.28
CA VAL A 35 23.62 -17.51 -3.98
C VAL A 35 22.99 -18.83 -3.55
N PRO A 36 23.78 -19.89 -3.30
CA PRO A 36 23.23 -21.16 -2.81
C PRO A 36 22.73 -20.98 -1.38
N ILE A 37 21.48 -21.40 -1.14
CA ILE A 37 20.79 -21.29 0.15
C ILE A 37 20.14 -22.62 0.53
N ILE A 38 19.77 -22.76 1.80
CA ILE A 38 18.81 -23.78 2.23
C ILE A 38 17.42 -23.19 1.99
N TYR A 39 16.59 -23.88 1.20
CA TYR A 39 15.29 -23.32 0.81
C TYR A 39 14.31 -23.34 1.98
N ASP A 40 14.25 -24.46 2.70
CA ASP A 40 13.35 -24.64 3.83
C ASP A 40 13.79 -23.72 4.98
N LEU A 41 12.83 -22.95 5.52
CA LEU A 41 13.09 -21.93 6.53
C LEU A 41 13.24 -22.55 7.92
N ASP A 42 14.08 -21.94 8.75
CA ASP A 42 14.06 -22.21 10.19
C ASP A 42 12.87 -21.51 10.88
N GLU A 43 12.60 -21.83 12.14
CA GLU A 43 11.48 -21.26 12.91
C GLU A 43 11.53 -19.71 13.00
N HIS A 44 12.73 -19.13 13.05
CA HIS A 44 12.91 -17.69 13.15
C HIS A 44 12.67 -16.99 11.80
N GLN A 45 13.16 -17.58 10.72
CA GLN A 45 12.94 -17.17 9.34
C GLN A 45 11.48 -17.32 8.93
N GLU A 46 10.78 -18.37 9.36
CA GLU A 46 9.34 -18.52 9.16
C GLU A 46 8.55 -17.39 9.84
N GLY A 47 8.92 -17.05 11.09
CA GLY A 47 8.32 -15.94 11.81
C GLY A 47 8.50 -14.60 11.07
N TRP A 48 9.72 -14.31 10.63
CA TRP A 48 10.05 -13.13 9.83
C TRP A 48 9.30 -13.12 8.49
N TRP A 49 9.24 -14.27 7.81
CA TRP A 49 8.57 -14.39 6.52
C TRP A 49 7.08 -14.11 6.66
N ARG A 50 6.42 -14.67 7.67
CA ARG A 50 4.99 -14.43 7.94
C ARG A 50 4.71 -12.94 8.22
N GLU A 51 5.54 -12.28 9.02
CA GLU A 51 5.38 -10.84 9.29
C GLU A 51 5.48 -10.01 8.00
N ASN A 52 6.43 -10.33 7.13
CA ASN A 52 6.55 -9.68 5.82
C ASN A 52 5.37 -9.96 4.90
N GLN A 53 4.83 -11.18 4.91
CA GLN A 53 3.63 -11.52 4.15
C GLN A 53 2.43 -10.69 4.61
N GLU A 54 2.25 -10.55 5.93
CA GLU A 54 1.18 -9.75 6.51
C GLU A 54 1.35 -8.28 6.12
N ALA A 55 2.55 -7.70 6.27
CA ALA A 55 2.84 -6.33 5.88
C ALA A 55 2.57 -6.07 4.39
N ALA A 56 3.08 -6.94 3.50
CA ALA A 56 2.85 -6.83 2.07
C ALA A 56 1.37 -6.96 1.69
N SER A 57 0.60 -7.79 2.40
CA SER A 57 -0.84 -7.95 2.17
C SER A 57 -1.63 -6.68 2.53
N VAL A 58 -1.24 -6.01 3.62
CA VAL A 58 -1.84 -4.76 4.08
C VAL A 58 -1.55 -3.65 3.07
N ASP A 59 -0.29 -3.51 2.65
CA ASP A 59 0.12 -2.52 1.66
C ASP A 59 -0.62 -2.73 0.33
N ARG A 60 -0.77 -3.99 -0.12
CA ARG A 60 -1.54 -4.34 -1.32
C ARG A 60 -3.02 -3.92 -1.18
N SER A 61 -3.63 -4.15 -0.01
CA SER A 61 -5.03 -3.76 0.22
C SER A 61 -5.23 -2.25 0.17
N HIS A 62 -4.34 -1.47 0.78
CA HIS A 62 -4.40 -0.01 0.75
C HIS A 62 -4.18 0.56 -0.66
N SER A 63 -3.27 -0.05 -1.44
CA SER A 63 -3.05 0.33 -2.83
C SER A 63 -4.30 0.13 -3.70
N LEU A 64 -5.12 -0.89 -3.44
CA LEU A 64 -6.37 -1.14 -4.17
C LEU A 64 -7.48 -0.15 -3.78
N GLU A 65 -7.48 0.33 -2.54
CA GLU A 65 -8.50 1.24 -2.01
C GLU A 65 -8.19 2.73 -2.31
N GLY A 66 -7.05 3.01 -2.96
CA GLY A 66 -6.64 4.36 -3.36
C GLY A 66 -6.35 5.28 -2.16
N GLN A 67 -6.15 4.72 -0.98
CA GLN A 67 -5.76 5.46 0.22
C GLN A 67 -4.24 5.60 0.25
N PRO A 68 -3.70 6.82 0.36
CA PRO A 68 -2.27 6.98 0.60
C PRO A 68 -1.92 6.37 1.96
N PRO A 69 -0.78 5.66 2.10
CA PRO A 69 -0.34 5.03 3.35
C PRO A 69 -0.07 6.04 4.49
N HIS A 70 -0.23 7.34 4.21
CA HIS A 70 0.06 8.43 5.12
C HIS A 70 -0.91 8.57 6.31
N LEU A 71 -2.09 7.93 6.28
CA LEU A 71 -3.13 8.11 7.34
C LEU A 71 -3.21 6.96 8.37
N SER A 72 -2.55 5.83 8.15
CA SER A 72 -2.44 4.74 9.15
C SER A 72 -1.19 4.85 10.03
N ARG A 73 -0.26 5.76 9.71
CA ARG A 73 1.06 5.87 10.34
C ARG A 73 1.13 6.55 11.71
N PHE A 74 0.01 6.80 12.40
CA PHE A 74 0.05 7.33 13.79
C PHE A 74 0.39 6.27 14.86
N HIS A 75 0.60 5.01 14.47
CA HIS A 75 1.07 3.96 15.38
C HIS A 75 2.30 3.17 14.86
N SER A 76 3.07 3.73 13.93
CA SER A 76 4.40 3.21 13.61
C SER A 76 5.21 4.25 12.84
N THR A 77 5.67 5.28 13.55
CA THR A 77 6.97 5.89 13.20
C THR A 77 7.96 4.74 13.16
N THR A 78 8.43 4.39 11.95
CA THR A 78 9.36 3.30 11.59
C THR A 78 8.78 2.04 10.94
N LEU A 79 8.07 2.18 9.81
CA LEU A 79 8.21 1.19 8.74
C LEU A 79 9.38 1.64 7.87
N PHE A 80 10.57 1.37 8.39
CA PHE A 80 11.82 1.57 7.69
C PHE A 80 11.81 0.80 6.39
N ILE A 81 12.34 1.45 5.35
CA ILE A 81 13.08 0.82 4.26
C ILE A 81 14.38 0.21 4.82
N ASN A 82 14.21 -0.74 5.74
CA ASN A 82 15.01 -1.93 5.90
C ASN A 82 13.93 -3.01 5.77
N SER A 83 13.80 -3.76 4.68
CA SER A 83 14.76 -4.84 4.44
C SER A 83 15.57 -5.17 5.70
N GLN A 84 14.89 -5.49 6.81
CA GLN A 84 15.55 -6.34 7.78
C GLN A 84 15.79 -7.61 7.01
N GLU A 85 17.01 -7.78 6.48
CA GLU A 85 17.35 -8.94 5.69
C GLU A 85 16.89 -10.18 6.44
N MET A 86 16.28 -11.11 5.72
CA MET A 86 15.90 -12.40 6.29
C MET A 86 17.08 -12.90 7.14
N PRO A 87 16.84 -13.22 8.41
CA PRO A 87 17.91 -13.56 9.33
C PRO A 87 18.72 -14.72 8.77
N GLU A 88 20.03 -14.70 9.04
CA GLU A 88 20.91 -15.78 8.60
C GLU A 88 20.45 -17.11 9.22
N ASN A 89 20.52 -18.16 8.43
CA ASN A 89 20.12 -19.49 8.86
C ASN A 89 21.19 -20.05 9.80
N ASP A 90 20.82 -20.41 11.04
CA ASP A 90 21.73 -20.96 12.06
C ASP A 90 21.96 -22.49 11.92
N THR A 91 21.53 -23.08 10.80
CA THR A 91 21.76 -24.52 10.56
C THR A 91 23.21 -24.81 10.18
N ASP A 92 23.68 -25.98 10.60
CA ASP A 92 25.05 -26.47 10.38
C ASP A 92 25.41 -26.49 8.88
N ASP A 93 26.65 -26.11 8.55
CA ASP A 93 27.18 -26.09 7.17
C ASP A 93 27.13 -27.47 6.48
N ALA A 94 26.92 -28.54 7.25
CA ALA A 94 26.70 -29.89 6.77
C ALA A 94 25.34 -30.08 6.04
N VAL A 95 24.38 -29.17 6.22
CA VAL A 95 23.08 -29.26 5.55
C VAL A 95 23.22 -28.90 4.07
N LYS A 96 22.71 -29.78 3.21
CA LYS A 96 22.74 -29.57 1.77
C LYS A 96 21.91 -28.35 1.39
N ARG A 97 22.56 -27.36 0.77
CA ARG A 97 21.90 -26.20 0.15
C ARG A 97 21.12 -26.64 -1.07
N ASP A 98 19.82 -26.79 -0.91
CA ASP A 98 18.87 -27.30 -1.92
C ASP A 98 18.11 -26.19 -2.67
N GLY A 99 18.41 -24.93 -2.35
CA GLY A 99 17.83 -23.76 -2.98
C GLY A 99 18.84 -22.78 -3.56
N CYS A 100 18.31 -21.81 -4.30
CA CYS A 100 19.07 -20.72 -4.89
C CYS A 100 18.35 -19.40 -4.69
N ARG A 101 19.04 -18.44 -4.06
CA ARG A 101 18.61 -17.04 -4.03
C ARG A 101 19.15 -16.35 -5.27
N ILE A 102 18.25 -15.77 -6.06
CA ILE A 102 18.59 -15.01 -7.26
C ILE A 102 18.22 -13.56 -6.99
N HIS A 103 19.22 -12.68 -7.06
CA HIS A 103 18.98 -11.25 -6.89
C HIS A 103 19.85 -10.41 -7.82
N GLY A 104 19.36 -9.22 -8.16
CA GLY A 104 20.09 -8.26 -8.98
C GLY A 104 19.19 -7.28 -9.69
N ALA A 105 19.82 -6.29 -10.29
CA ALA A 105 19.19 -5.25 -11.10
C ALA A 105 19.60 -5.41 -12.57
N VAL A 106 18.67 -5.23 -13.49
CA VAL A 106 18.92 -5.30 -14.94
C VAL A 106 18.26 -4.12 -15.61
N ASP A 107 19.02 -3.41 -16.43
CA ASP A 107 18.48 -2.38 -17.30
C ASP A 107 17.67 -2.99 -18.44
N VAL A 108 16.38 -2.68 -18.46
CA VAL A 108 15.44 -3.10 -19.50
C VAL A 108 14.88 -1.90 -20.24
N ALA A 109 14.64 -2.08 -21.54
CA ALA A 109 13.97 -1.09 -22.36
C ALA A 109 12.51 -0.89 -21.89
N MET A 110 11.97 0.31 -22.11
CA MET A 110 10.55 0.60 -21.83
C MET A 110 9.64 0.06 -22.93
N VAL A 111 9.74 -1.24 -23.19
CA VAL A 111 8.84 -2.00 -24.07
C VAL A 111 8.36 -3.24 -23.34
N LYS A 112 7.31 -3.87 -23.85
CA LYS A 112 6.90 -5.18 -23.37
C LYS A 112 8.06 -6.17 -23.47
N GLY A 113 8.17 -7.03 -22.48
CA GLY A 113 9.24 -8.01 -22.39
C GLY A 113 8.85 -9.22 -21.58
N ASN A 114 9.75 -10.20 -21.56
CA ASN A 114 9.64 -11.36 -20.70
C ASN A 114 11.01 -11.67 -20.09
N PHE A 115 11.00 -12.13 -18.85
CA PHE A 115 12.16 -12.74 -18.25
C PHE A 115 11.75 -13.99 -17.52
N HIS A 116 12.63 -14.97 -17.47
CA HIS A 116 12.27 -16.27 -16.93
C HIS A 116 13.46 -16.99 -16.30
N PHE A 117 13.14 -17.82 -15.31
CA PHE A 117 14.06 -18.72 -14.63
C PHE A 117 13.66 -20.15 -14.94
N THR A 118 14.57 -20.90 -15.51
CA THR A 118 14.27 -22.21 -16.10
C THR A 118 15.41 -23.18 -15.88
N GLY A 119 15.11 -24.46 -16.03
CA GLY A 119 16.10 -25.52 -15.81
C GLY A 119 17.02 -25.73 -17.01
N GLY A 120 18.31 -25.97 -16.75
CA GLY A 120 19.30 -26.42 -17.74
C GLY A 120 20.29 -25.35 -18.19
N GLU A 121 21.26 -25.74 -19.01
CA GLU A 121 22.29 -24.82 -19.52
C GLU A 121 21.74 -23.94 -20.65
N LEU A 122 22.00 -22.63 -20.57
CA LEU A 122 21.80 -21.70 -21.69
C LEU A 122 22.86 -21.98 -22.75
N LYS A 123 22.52 -22.77 -23.77
CA LYS A 123 23.34 -22.83 -24.98
C LYS A 123 22.82 -21.79 -25.96
N ALA A 124 23.64 -20.78 -26.23
CA ALA A 124 23.38 -19.82 -27.29
C ALA A 124 23.32 -20.59 -28.62
N ASN A 125 22.15 -20.62 -29.25
CA ASN A 125 22.03 -21.08 -30.63
C ASN A 125 22.22 -19.90 -31.58
N THR A 126 22.66 -20.18 -32.79
CA THR A 126 22.83 -19.20 -33.87
C THR A 126 21.47 -18.59 -34.20
N GLY A 127 21.18 -17.38 -33.70
CA GLY A 127 19.94 -16.64 -33.99
C GLY A 127 19.15 -16.09 -32.79
N ASN A 128 19.81 -15.61 -31.74
CA ASN A 128 19.18 -14.93 -30.59
C ASN A 128 18.11 -15.75 -29.85
N LYS A 129 18.25 -17.08 -29.83
CA LYS A 129 17.37 -17.98 -29.08
C LYS A 129 18.22 -18.87 -28.20
N HIS A 130 18.00 -18.79 -26.89
CA HIS A 130 18.54 -19.75 -25.96
C HIS A 130 17.66 -21.00 -25.94
N ILE A 131 18.31 -22.16 -26.05
CA ILE A 131 17.66 -23.45 -25.85
C ILE A 131 18.22 -24.03 -24.58
N HIS A 132 17.35 -24.34 -23.64
CA HIS A 132 17.70 -25.12 -22.47
C HIS A 132 17.89 -26.57 -22.89
N THR A 133 19.09 -27.09 -22.67
CA THR A 133 19.42 -28.48 -22.98
C THR A 133 19.82 -29.22 -21.70
N ASN A 134 19.62 -30.54 -21.70
CA ASN A 134 20.03 -31.45 -20.62
C ASN A 134 19.43 -31.10 -19.24
N ILE A 135 18.10 -31.04 -19.16
CA ILE A 135 17.34 -30.66 -17.97
C ILE A 135 17.18 -31.89 -17.07
N PRO A 136 17.86 -31.99 -15.91
CA PRO A 136 17.62 -33.07 -14.96
C PRO A 136 16.29 -32.82 -14.22
N LEU A 137 15.17 -33.08 -14.90
CA LEU A 137 13.80 -32.86 -14.39
C LEU A 137 13.57 -33.49 -13.01
N ALA A 138 14.20 -34.63 -12.73
CA ALA A 138 14.09 -35.33 -11.44
C ALA A 138 14.76 -34.60 -10.26
N LYS A 139 15.54 -33.54 -10.51
CA LYS A 139 16.25 -32.74 -9.49
C LYS A 139 15.76 -31.30 -9.42
N MET A 140 14.69 -30.96 -10.14
CA MET A 140 14.21 -29.59 -10.27
C MET A 140 12.86 -29.40 -9.59
N ASN A 141 12.77 -28.36 -8.78
CA ASN A 141 11.55 -27.89 -8.17
C ASN A 141 11.50 -26.36 -8.24
N PHE A 142 10.57 -25.84 -9.02
CA PHE A 142 10.38 -24.39 -9.22
C PHE A 142 9.45 -23.76 -8.16
N THR A 143 9.23 -24.44 -7.04
CA THR A 143 8.65 -23.81 -5.84
C THR A 143 9.55 -22.65 -5.43
N HIS A 144 8.94 -21.48 -5.23
CA HIS A 144 9.70 -20.26 -5.02
C HIS A 144 8.98 -19.26 -4.11
N ARG A 145 9.78 -18.33 -3.58
CA ARG A 145 9.34 -17.16 -2.79
C ARG A 145 9.89 -15.90 -3.42
N ILE A 146 9.05 -14.89 -3.60
CA ILE A 146 9.44 -13.58 -4.12
C ILE A 146 9.63 -12.66 -2.92
N ARG A 147 10.89 -12.34 -2.62
CA ARG A 147 11.25 -11.44 -1.52
C ARG A 147 10.96 -10.00 -1.93
N HIS A 148 11.44 -9.62 -3.10
CA HIS A 148 11.18 -8.32 -3.67
C HIS A 148 11.18 -8.36 -5.19
N LEU A 149 10.23 -7.67 -5.83
CA LEU A 149 10.27 -7.40 -7.27
C LEU A 149 9.88 -5.95 -7.50
N SER A 150 10.66 -5.22 -8.29
CA SER A 150 10.32 -3.84 -8.61
C SER A 150 10.93 -3.41 -9.93
N PHE A 151 10.32 -2.39 -10.53
CA PHE A 151 10.84 -1.72 -11.74
C PHE A 151 11.45 -0.35 -11.41
N ALA A 152 11.89 -0.19 -10.15
CA ALA A 152 12.44 1.04 -9.61
C ALA A 152 13.90 0.81 -9.17
N HIS A 153 14.69 1.88 -9.15
CA HIS A 153 16.10 1.81 -8.77
C HIS A 153 16.26 1.40 -7.29
N PRO A 154 17.07 0.37 -6.98
CA PRO A 154 17.40 -0.01 -5.60
C PRO A 154 18.06 1.13 -4.85
N GLY A 155 17.63 1.38 -3.62
CA GLY A 155 18.20 2.41 -2.76
C GLY A 155 17.55 3.79 -2.87
N GLU A 156 16.60 3.98 -3.78
CA GLU A 156 15.80 5.20 -3.83
C GLU A 156 14.46 5.00 -3.10
N HIS A 157 14.24 5.75 -2.03
CA HIS A 157 13.07 5.60 -1.16
C HIS A 157 11.84 6.23 -1.81
N TYR A 158 10.88 5.41 -2.26
CA TYR A 158 9.58 5.84 -2.74
C TYR A 158 8.50 5.53 -1.69
N PRO A 159 8.06 6.51 -0.88
CA PRO A 159 7.23 6.29 0.31
C PRO A 159 5.86 5.64 0.07
N ASP A 160 5.37 5.63 -1.18
CA ASP A 160 4.07 5.07 -1.57
C ASP A 160 4.18 3.98 -2.65
N LEU A 161 5.39 3.48 -2.96
CA LEU A 161 5.57 2.39 -3.91
C LEU A 161 5.30 1.05 -3.22
N VAL A 162 4.14 0.47 -3.52
CA VAL A 162 3.81 -0.89 -3.11
C VAL A 162 4.13 -1.85 -4.26
N SER A 163 5.03 -2.80 -4.01
CA SER A 163 5.26 -3.90 -4.94
C SER A 163 4.16 -4.94 -4.80
N GLY A 164 3.53 -5.31 -5.92
CA GLY A 164 2.43 -6.26 -5.91
C GLY A 164 2.83 -7.68 -5.49
N LEU A 165 4.08 -8.08 -5.77
CA LEU A 165 4.55 -9.47 -5.59
C LEU A 165 5.40 -9.70 -4.35
N ASP A 166 5.65 -8.66 -3.55
CA ASP A 166 6.43 -8.81 -2.32
C ASP A 166 5.76 -9.76 -1.33
N GLY A 167 6.58 -10.58 -0.68
CA GLY A 167 6.13 -11.62 0.25
C GLY A 167 5.34 -12.76 -0.40
N SER A 168 5.16 -12.78 -1.72
CA SER A 168 4.38 -13.85 -2.36
C SER A 168 5.19 -15.13 -2.52
N ASP A 169 4.54 -16.28 -2.33
CA ASP A 169 5.12 -17.59 -2.54
C ASP A 169 4.26 -18.45 -3.49
N ALA A 170 4.92 -19.40 -4.14
CA ALA A 170 4.28 -20.32 -5.06
C ALA A 170 4.86 -21.72 -4.87
N VAL A 171 4.03 -22.61 -4.34
CA VAL A 171 4.34 -24.04 -4.25
C VAL A 171 3.95 -24.72 -5.56
N ILE A 172 4.87 -25.51 -6.11
CA ILE A 172 4.67 -26.31 -7.32
C ILE A 172 4.87 -27.78 -6.97
N GLU A 173 3.78 -28.54 -6.99
CA GLU A 173 3.79 -29.97 -6.64
C GLU A 173 4.36 -30.87 -7.75
N SER A 174 4.31 -30.41 -9.00
CA SER A 174 4.80 -31.14 -10.18
C SER A 174 6.20 -30.71 -10.59
N MET A 175 7.10 -31.66 -10.86
CA MET A 175 8.45 -31.38 -11.39
C MET A 175 8.43 -30.81 -12.83
N LEU A 176 7.27 -30.84 -13.50
CA LEU A 176 7.03 -30.21 -14.81
C LEU A 176 6.15 -28.96 -14.70
N GLY A 177 5.86 -28.51 -13.48
CA GLY A 177 5.04 -27.34 -13.25
C GLY A 177 5.76 -26.06 -13.64
N SER A 178 5.01 -25.12 -14.22
CA SER A 178 5.47 -23.77 -14.48
C SER A 178 4.55 -22.76 -13.82
N THR A 179 5.11 -21.64 -13.36
CA THR A 179 4.33 -20.49 -12.87
C THR A 179 4.53 -19.31 -13.79
N GLN A 180 3.43 -18.74 -14.28
CA GLN A 180 3.44 -17.55 -15.13
C GLN A 180 2.86 -16.35 -14.38
N TYR A 181 3.63 -15.27 -14.33
CA TYR A 181 3.28 -13.96 -13.79
C TYR A 181 3.10 -12.96 -14.93
N HIS A 182 1.92 -12.37 -15.03
CA HIS A 182 1.65 -11.28 -15.97
C HIS A 182 1.66 -9.94 -15.23
N LEU A 183 2.68 -9.12 -15.46
CA LEU A 183 2.91 -7.83 -14.80
C LEU A 183 2.43 -6.68 -15.70
N ASN A 184 1.53 -5.83 -15.21
CA ASN A 184 1.11 -4.63 -15.94
C ASN A 184 1.79 -3.40 -15.36
N VAL A 185 2.81 -2.89 -16.01
CA VAL A 185 3.71 -1.83 -15.54
C VAL A 185 3.18 -0.45 -15.96
N VAL A 186 2.90 0.42 -14.99
CA VAL A 186 2.39 1.77 -15.18
C VAL A 186 3.49 2.78 -14.86
N PRO A 187 4.03 3.51 -15.86
CA PRO A 187 4.95 4.61 -15.60
C PRO A 187 4.26 5.69 -14.76
N THR A 188 4.89 6.06 -13.67
CA THR A 188 4.36 7.05 -12.75
C THR A 188 5.45 8.05 -12.39
N GLU A 189 5.07 9.31 -12.25
CA GLU A 189 5.94 10.41 -11.89
C GLU A 189 5.50 10.98 -10.55
N TYR A 190 6.38 10.99 -9.55
CA TYR A 190 6.12 11.73 -8.31
C TYR A 190 6.69 13.14 -8.40
N GLU A 191 5.88 14.12 -8.02
CA GLU A 191 6.25 15.50 -7.81
C GLU A 191 6.10 15.82 -6.31
N TYR A 192 7.21 15.77 -5.57
CA TYR A 192 7.23 16.08 -4.14
C TYR A 192 7.40 17.59 -3.91
N ALA A 193 6.64 18.13 -2.96
CA ALA A 193 6.71 19.55 -2.61
C ALA A 193 7.86 19.87 -1.63
N SER A 194 8.45 18.84 -0.99
CA SER A 194 9.60 19.00 -0.12
C SER A 194 10.86 18.37 -0.72
N ALA A 195 11.81 19.22 -1.09
CA ALA A 195 13.18 18.82 -1.42
C ALA A 195 13.92 18.59 -0.10
N SER A 196 14.00 17.35 0.37
CA SER A 196 15.02 17.01 1.37
C SER A 196 15.33 15.52 1.40
N ILE A 197 16.03 15.03 0.38
CA ILE A 197 17.14 14.09 0.60
C ILE A 197 18.28 14.51 -0.34
N LEU A 198 19.30 15.11 0.29
CA LEU A 198 20.64 15.45 -0.21
C LEU A 198 20.76 16.69 -1.10
N TRP A 199 21.83 17.43 -0.80
CA TRP A 199 22.09 18.79 -1.26
C TRP A 199 22.38 18.76 -2.77
N ASP A 200 21.47 19.32 -3.56
CA ASP A 200 21.75 20.32 -4.59
C ASP A 200 20.48 20.64 -5.39
N ASN A 201 20.14 21.93 -5.42
CA ASN A 201 19.17 22.59 -6.29
C ASN A 201 17.68 22.41 -5.98
N VAL A 202 17.07 23.55 -5.62
CA VAL A 202 15.64 23.83 -5.63
C VAL A 202 15.07 23.50 -7.00
N GLY A 203 14.47 22.32 -7.11
CA GLY A 203 13.78 21.84 -8.29
C GLY A 203 12.79 20.79 -7.85
N SER A 204 11.54 20.93 -8.27
CA SER A 204 10.56 19.86 -8.20
C SER A 204 11.16 18.65 -8.92
N GLN A 205 11.63 17.65 -8.17
CA GLN A 205 12.29 16.49 -8.75
C GLN A 205 11.20 15.58 -9.33
N VAL A 206 11.09 15.61 -10.65
CA VAL A 206 10.26 14.71 -11.45
C VAL A 206 10.99 13.37 -11.54
N LYS A 207 10.55 12.37 -10.77
CA LYS A 207 11.13 11.01 -10.82
C LYS A 207 10.12 10.02 -11.39
N ASN A 208 10.51 9.33 -12.45
CA ASN A 208 9.72 8.28 -13.09
C ASN A 208 9.98 6.93 -12.40
N TRP A 209 8.93 6.21 -12.05
CA TRP A 209 8.94 4.88 -11.43
C TRP A 209 7.75 4.08 -11.97
N TYR A 210 7.55 2.82 -11.56
CA TYR A 210 6.47 2.01 -12.13
C TYR A 210 5.70 1.17 -11.12
N THR A 211 4.36 1.26 -11.16
CA THR A 211 3.42 0.40 -10.40
C THR A 211 3.04 -0.82 -11.23
N TYR A 212 2.71 -1.96 -10.61
CA TYR A 212 2.15 -3.08 -11.37
C TYR A 212 1.13 -3.96 -10.66
N SER A 213 0.25 -4.58 -11.44
CA SER A 213 -0.66 -5.67 -11.01
C SER A 213 -0.17 -7.01 -11.55
N TYR A 214 -0.54 -8.12 -10.91
CA TYR A 214 -0.12 -9.48 -11.31
C TYR A 214 -1.26 -10.50 -11.38
N MET A 215 -1.12 -11.52 -12.24
CA MET A 215 -1.97 -12.72 -12.31
C MET A 215 -1.12 -13.99 -12.34
N LYS A 216 -1.54 -15.04 -11.61
CA LYS A 216 -0.84 -16.34 -11.50
C LYS A 216 -1.61 -17.42 -12.26
N ASP A 217 -1.01 -17.94 -13.33
CA ASP A 217 -1.59 -19.05 -14.12
C ASP A 217 -0.67 -20.28 -14.07
N PRO A 218 -1.05 -21.35 -13.34
CA PRO A 218 -0.33 -22.62 -13.43
C PRO A 218 -0.61 -23.27 -14.79
N LYS A 219 0.46 -23.59 -15.53
CA LYS A 219 0.37 -24.35 -16.79
C LYS A 219 1.30 -25.55 -16.75
N GLU A 220 0.83 -26.67 -17.30
CA GLU A 220 1.71 -27.77 -17.72
C GLU A 220 2.50 -27.30 -18.94
N GLY A 221 3.83 -27.35 -18.86
CA GLY A 221 4.68 -26.80 -19.90
C GLY A 221 6.16 -26.97 -19.59
N PHE A 222 6.98 -26.09 -20.15
CA PHE A 222 8.40 -26.06 -19.85
C PHE A 222 8.61 -25.63 -18.39
N PRO A 223 9.30 -26.42 -17.55
CA PRO A 223 9.37 -26.16 -16.12
C PRO A 223 10.19 -24.89 -15.86
N GLY A 224 9.61 -23.99 -15.08
CA GLY A 224 10.22 -22.69 -14.82
C GLY A 224 9.26 -21.66 -14.24
N ILE A 225 9.81 -20.49 -14.00
CA ILE A 225 9.14 -19.30 -13.49
C ILE A 225 9.23 -18.24 -14.58
N PHE A 226 8.10 -17.77 -15.07
CA PHE A 226 8.05 -16.84 -16.20
C PHE A 226 7.37 -15.55 -15.76
N PHE A 227 8.00 -14.43 -16.07
CA PHE A 227 7.47 -13.10 -15.86
C PHE A 227 7.31 -12.43 -17.22
N THR A 228 6.07 -12.08 -17.57
CA THR A 228 5.77 -11.26 -18.74
C THR A 228 5.35 -9.89 -18.25
N PHE A 229 6.03 -8.83 -18.67
CA PHE A 229 5.67 -7.48 -18.29
C PHE A 229 5.23 -6.67 -19.51
N ASP A 230 4.11 -5.95 -19.35
CA ASP A 230 3.56 -5.06 -20.37
C ASP A 230 3.54 -3.64 -19.81
N ILE A 231 3.93 -2.66 -20.62
CA ILE A 231 4.01 -1.27 -20.18
C ILE A 231 2.78 -0.54 -20.72
N THR A 232 1.99 0.03 -19.82
CA THR A 232 0.79 0.77 -20.21
C THR A 232 1.14 2.06 -20.94
N ALA A 233 0.31 2.45 -21.90
CA ALA A 233 0.47 3.72 -22.63
C ALA A 233 0.08 4.97 -21.82
N LEU A 234 -0.30 4.79 -20.55
CA LEU A 234 -0.72 5.85 -19.65
C LEU A 234 0.39 6.14 -18.65
N LYS A 235 0.70 7.42 -18.47
CA LYS A 235 1.62 7.89 -17.44
C LYS A 235 0.83 8.53 -16.31
N MET A 236 1.07 8.09 -15.08
CA MET A 236 0.45 8.67 -13.90
C MET A 236 1.34 9.79 -13.35
N HIS A 237 0.78 10.94 -12.97
CA HIS A 237 1.50 12.02 -12.32
C HIS A 237 0.93 12.21 -10.92
N VAL A 238 1.70 11.86 -9.89
CA VAL A 238 1.34 12.06 -8.49
C VAL A 238 1.97 13.35 -8.03
N LYS A 239 1.15 14.33 -7.68
CA LYS A 239 1.61 15.58 -7.08
C LYS A 239 1.27 15.60 -5.60
N GLU A 240 2.27 15.81 -4.75
CA GLU A 240 2.04 16.02 -3.33
C GLU A 240 1.37 17.38 -3.11
N HIS A 241 0.11 17.37 -2.65
CA HIS A 241 -0.60 18.59 -2.33
C HIS A 241 -0.52 18.90 -0.83
N ASN A 242 0.43 19.77 -0.47
CA ASN A 242 0.47 20.32 0.88
C ASN A 242 -0.68 21.30 1.09
N ARG A 243 -1.53 21.03 2.10
CA ARG A 243 -2.57 22.00 2.47
C ARG A 243 -1.89 23.27 2.98
N SER A 244 -2.38 24.43 2.52
CA SER A 244 -1.83 25.70 2.99
C SER A 244 -2.04 25.85 4.51
N ILE A 245 -1.03 26.37 5.21
CA ILE A 245 -1.11 26.69 6.64
C ILE A 245 -2.26 27.67 6.91
N LEU A 246 -2.57 28.55 5.95
CA LEU A 246 -3.72 29.47 6.03
C LEU A 246 -5.04 28.70 6.16
N THR A 247 -5.22 27.62 5.40
CA THR A 247 -6.42 26.76 5.52
C THR A 247 -6.52 26.14 6.92
N ALA A 248 -5.38 25.77 7.53
CA ALA A 248 -5.37 25.25 8.90
C ALA A 248 -5.74 26.33 9.93
N ILE A 249 -5.21 27.55 9.80
CA ILE A 249 -5.53 28.68 10.69
C ILE A 249 -7.02 29.05 10.57
N ILE A 250 -7.55 29.15 9.35
CA ILE A 250 -8.97 29.46 9.12
C ILE A 250 -9.86 28.41 9.79
N ARG A 251 -9.49 27.12 9.69
CA ARG A 251 -10.22 26.02 10.36
C ARG A 251 -10.14 26.11 11.87
N LEU A 252 -8.97 26.43 12.43
CA LEU A 252 -8.78 26.59 13.87
C LEU A 252 -9.62 27.74 14.42
N VAL A 253 -9.59 28.90 13.76
CA VAL A 253 -10.40 30.07 14.14
C VAL A 253 -11.89 29.77 14.03
N GLY A 254 -12.31 29.07 12.96
CA GLY A 254 -13.70 28.62 12.80
C GLY A 254 -14.17 27.70 13.93
N LEU A 255 -13.32 26.76 14.38
CA LEU A 255 -13.60 25.89 15.53
C LEU A 255 -13.75 26.68 16.83
N LEU A 256 -12.81 27.59 17.13
CA LEU A 256 -12.85 28.41 18.33
C LEU A 256 -14.08 29.35 18.35
N GLY A 257 -14.37 30.00 17.22
CA GLY A 257 -15.55 30.84 17.06
C GLY A 257 -16.85 30.06 17.20
N GLY A 258 -16.91 28.85 16.66
CA GLY A 258 -18.06 27.95 16.79
C GLY A 258 -18.32 27.52 18.25
N VAL A 259 -17.27 27.18 19.00
CA VAL A 259 -17.40 26.83 20.43
C VAL A 259 -17.91 28.02 21.25
N PHE A 260 -17.41 29.22 21.02
CA PHE A 260 -17.85 30.41 21.74
C PHE A 260 -19.31 30.77 21.42
N ALA A 261 -19.70 30.74 20.14
CA ALA A 261 -21.06 31.04 19.71
C ALA A 261 -22.08 30.02 20.24
N THR A 262 -21.74 28.73 20.22
CA THR A 262 -22.62 27.67 20.75
C THR A 262 -22.76 27.76 22.27
N SER A 263 -21.67 28.07 22.99
CA SER A 263 -21.70 28.29 24.45
C SER A 263 -22.64 29.44 24.82
N ASP A 264 -22.54 30.57 24.12
CA ASP A 264 -23.40 31.73 24.35
C ASP A 264 -24.88 31.46 24.00
N MET A 265 -25.14 30.73 22.91
CA MET A 265 -26.50 30.31 22.54
C MET A 265 -27.13 29.42 23.61
N ILE A 266 -26.37 28.45 24.15
CA ILE A 266 -26.82 27.59 25.25
C ILE A 266 -27.08 28.40 26.51
N HIS A 267 -26.17 29.32 26.87
CA HIS A 267 -26.33 30.16 28.04
C HIS A 267 -27.60 31.02 27.98
N ARG A 268 -27.85 31.67 26.84
CA ARG A 268 -29.09 32.44 26.61
C ARG A 268 -30.34 31.55 26.66
N PHE A 269 -30.26 30.33 26.13
CA PHE A 269 -31.36 29.36 26.19
C PHE A 269 -31.69 28.96 27.63
N VAL A 270 -30.68 28.65 28.46
CA VAL A 270 -30.86 28.29 29.87
C VAL A 270 -31.45 29.45 30.68
N ILE A 271 -30.95 30.67 30.50
CA ILE A 271 -31.50 31.83 31.22
C ILE A 271 -32.97 32.07 30.83
N ARG A 272 -33.29 31.98 29.53
CA ARG A 272 -34.67 32.17 29.05
C ARG A 272 -35.61 31.07 29.55
N SER A 273 -35.16 29.82 29.56
CA SER A 273 -35.98 28.71 30.05
C SER A 273 -36.22 28.82 31.55
N VAL A 274 -35.19 29.13 32.36
CA VAL A 274 -35.36 29.38 33.80
C VAL A 274 -36.26 30.59 34.06
N ALA A 275 -36.11 31.70 33.31
CA ALA A 275 -36.97 32.86 33.45
C ALA A 275 -38.43 32.57 33.11
N THR A 276 -38.68 31.70 32.12
CA THR A 276 -40.04 31.29 31.73
C THR A 276 -40.68 30.39 32.79
N VAL A 277 -39.94 29.41 33.31
CA VAL A 277 -40.40 28.56 34.42
C VAL A 277 -40.66 29.38 35.68
N ARG A 278 -39.77 30.34 35.99
CA ARG A 278 -39.95 31.24 37.13
C ARG A 278 -41.17 32.13 36.97
N ARG A 279 -41.44 32.67 35.76
CA ARG A 279 -42.67 33.42 35.45
C ARG A 279 -43.91 32.57 35.66
N GLN A 280 -43.95 31.36 35.11
CA GLN A 280 -45.08 30.43 35.32
C GLN A 280 -45.30 30.10 36.80
N SER A 281 -44.22 29.93 37.57
CA SER A 281 -44.29 29.69 39.01
C SER A 281 -44.83 30.90 39.78
N THR A 282 -44.41 32.13 39.46
CA THR A 282 -44.94 33.35 40.09
C THR A 282 -46.40 33.60 39.73
N ASP A 283 -46.78 33.35 38.48
CA ASP A 283 -48.17 33.49 38.01
C ASP A 283 -49.07 32.48 38.74
N PHE A 284 -48.64 31.21 38.86
CA PHE A 284 -49.34 30.20 39.64
C PHE A 284 -49.48 30.57 41.13
N HIS A 285 -48.42 31.10 41.75
CA HIS A 285 -48.45 31.51 43.15
C HIS A 285 -49.35 32.73 43.41
N SER A 286 -49.50 33.63 42.41
CA SER A 286 -50.44 34.75 42.48
C SER A 286 -51.91 34.31 42.37
N LEU A 287 -52.19 33.32 41.51
CA LEU A 287 -53.52 32.72 41.38
C LEU A 287 -53.96 31.97 42.65
N LEU A 288 -53.04 31.28 43.32
CA LEU A 288 -53.33 30.64 44.62
C LEU A 288 -53.54 31.65 45.76
N ARG A 289 -52.84 32.79 45.72
CA ARG A 289 -53.01 33.86 46.71
C ARG A 289 -54.39 34.52 46.57
N ASP A 290 -54.83 34.83 45.36
CA ASP A 290 -56.17 35.36 45.10
C ASP A 290 -57.29 34.37 45.48
N SER A 291 -57.06 33.06 45.31
CA SER A 291 -57.99 32.04 45.79
C SER A 291 -58.08 31.96 47.32
N SER A 292 -57.07 32.44 48.06
CA SER A 292 -57.06 32.43 49.54
C SER A 292 -57.62 33.71 50.16
N SER A 293 -57.69 34.83 49.41
CA SER A 293 -58.18 36.12 49.87
C SER A 293 -59.51 36.57 49.27
N GLY A 294 -60.10 35.80 48.36
CA GLY A 294 -61.34 36.16 47.66
C GLY A 294 -62.55 35.33 48.07
N SER A 295 -63.38 35.88 48.95
CA SER A 295 -64.81 35.57 49.00
C SER A 295 -65.45 35.79 47.62
N LEU A 296 -66.40 34.93 47.26
CA LEU A 296 -67.29 35.00 46.09
C LEU A 296 -67.50 36.42 45.53
N SER A 297 -67.02 36.67 44.32
CA SER A 297 -67.75 37.48 43.34
C SER A 297 -67.26 37.20 41.92
N SER A 298 -68.18 36.65 41.12
CA SER A 298 -68.36 36.91 39.69
C SER A 298 -67.26 36.46 38.72
N ALA A 299 -67.54 35.30 38.10
CA ALA A 299 -66.87 34.80 36.90
C ALA A 299 -66.97 35.79 35.72
N SER A 300 -65.89 35.91 34.95
CA SER A 300 -65.91 36.39 33.56
C SER A 300 -64.79 35.74 32.75
N VAL A 301 -65.18 34.63 32.12
CA VAL A 301 -64.81 34.08 30.79
C VAL A 301 -63.59 34.67 30.05
N LEU A 302 -62.60 33.78 29.86
CA LEU A 302 -61.78 33.46 28.66
C LEU A 302 -61.40 34.57 27.65
N ALA A 303 -60.10 34.71 27.42
CA ALA A 303 -59.54 34.88 26.08
C ALA A 303 -58.12 34.29 26.03
N PHE A 304 -57.95 33.17 25.31
CA PHE A 304 -56.67 32.61 24.89
C PHE A 304 -56.23 33.39 23.66
N ASP A 305 -55.11 34.11 23.73
CA ASP A 305 -54.51 34.76 22.57
C ASP A 305 -53.19 34.04 22.21
N MET A 306 -53.15 33.46 21.02
CA MET A 306 -52.01 32.72 20.46
C MET A 306 -51.08 33.68 19.71
N PRO A 307 -49.74 33.68 19.93
CA PRO A 307 -48.82 34.30 19.00
C PRO A 307 -48.43 33.32 17.89
N SER A 308 -48.63 33.80 16.66
CA SER A 308 -48.31 33.20 15.37
C SER A 308 -46.84 32.81 15.17
N ALA A 309 -46.61 31.69 14.49
CA ALA A 309 -45.31 31.27 13.95
C ALA A 309 -44.78 32.20 12.85
N PRO A 310 -43.46 32.43 12.74
CA PRO A 310 -42.87 33.14 11.60
C PRO A 310 -42.67 32.20 10.39
N LYS A 311 -43.07 32.65 9.21
CA LYS A 311 -42.75 32.01 7.91
C LYS A 311 -41.32 32.35 7.48
N PRO A 312 -40.62 31.43 6.79
CA PRO A 312 -39.28 31.67 6.28
C PRO A 312 -39.30 32.46 4.96
N ALA A 313 -38.29 33.30 4.76
CA ALA A 313 -37.81 33.74 3.46
C ALA A 313 -36.32 33.38 3.38
#